data_AF-A0A538SBK0-F1
#
_entry.id   AF-A0A538SBK0-F1
#
_cell.length_a   1.000
_cell.length_b   1.000
_cell.length_c   1.000
_cell.angle_alpha   90.00
_cell.angle_beta   90.00
_cell.angle_gamma   90.00
#
_symmetry.space_group_name_H-M   'P 1'
#
loop_
_entity.id
_entity.type
_entity.pdbx_description
1 polymer ?
#
loop_
_entity_poly.entity_id
_entity_poly.type
_entity_poly.pdbx_seq_one_letter_code
_entity_poly.pdbx_strand_id
1 'polypeptide(L)'
;MALADLKNSGKKDLVVGTRTGTYNGQVMIFSRKDSSFVYRLDEKKTITNGSVTTLACVDVNHDGRLDIVAGTQTGTAGGNLLYYRNKGTSVLSFSMDDSITAPGIPLSLAAGDLGGSNGTDMVLGWRTNETSYNGGVTIYYLDSGNLTGAAAVDPSGGTVTNMAPAVTVNNFNYGVKPAPPYPYQTDIAAGIKSSATTGALIVFVR
;
A
#
# COMPACT_ATOMS: atom_id res chain seq x y z
N MET A 1 -4.30 -4.38 -7.79
CA MET A 1 -3.82 -5.78 -7.63
C MET A 1 -2.43 -5.72 -7.02
N ALA A 2 -2.00 -6.78 -6.34
CA ALA A 2 -0.64 -6.91 -5.81
C ALA A 2 -0.12 -8.33 -6.08
N LEU A 3 1.21 -8.46 -6.26
CA LEU A 3 1.91 -9.74 -6.43
C LEU A 3 2.91 -9.91 -5.29
N ALA A 4 2.80 -10.99 -4.53
CA ALA A 4 3.61 -11.22 -3.33
C ALA A 4 3.74 -12.71 -3.04
N ASP A 5 4.83 -13.17 -2.44
CA ASP A 5 4.97 -14.58 -2.04
C ASP A 5 4.36 -14.77 -0.64
N LEU A 6 3.03 -14.88 -0.59
CA LEU A 6 2.27 -14.89 0.66
C LEU A 6 2.44 -16.21 1.43
N LYS A 7 2.86 -17.27 0.74
CA LYS A 7 3.13 -18.60 1.31
C LYS A 7 4.60 -18.87 1.60
N ASN A 8 5.50 -17.91 1.34
CA ASN A 8 6.95 -18.09 1.44
C ASN A 8 7.46 -19.34 0.68
N SER A 9 6.93 -19.53 -0.53
CA SER A 9 7.16 -20.70 -1.38
C SER A 9 8.16 -20.46 -2.51
N GLY A 10 8.69 -19.25 -2.62
CA GLY A 10 9.48 -18.76 -3.75
C GLY A 10 8.65 -18.38 -4.97
N LYS A 11 7.31 -18.49 -4.92
CA LYS A 11 6.39 -18.17 -6.03
C LYS A 11 5.46 -17.04 -5.62
N LYS A 12 5.28 -16.05 -6.49
CA LYS A 12 4.33 -14.96 -6.25
C LYS A 12 2.89 -15.47 -6.39
N ASP A 13 2.09 -15.12 -5.40
CA ASP A 13 0.63 -15.19 -5.33
C ASP A 13 0.03 -13.83 -5.77
N LEU A 14 -1.25 -13.85 -6.15
CA LEU A 14 -1.97 -12.69 -6.68
C LEU A 14 -3.07 -12.25 -5.71
N VAL A 15 -3.07 -10.98 -5.35
CA VAL A 15 -4.15 -10.33 -4.58
C VAL A 15 -4.90 -9.35 -5.48
N VAL A 16 -6.21 -9.50 -5.55
CA VAL A 16 -7.10 -8.67 -6.36
C VAL A 16 -8.09 -7.95 -5.46
N GLY A 17 -8.10 -6.63 -5.56
CA GLY A 17 -9.10 -5.77 -4.96
C GLY A 17 -10.20 -5.53 -5.96
N THR A 18 -11.45 -5.63 -5.55
CA THR A 18 -12.61 -5.40 -6.41
C THR A 18 -13.51 -4.29 -5.89
N ARG A 19 -14.27 -3.71 -6.82
CA ARG A 19 -15.41 -2.84 -6.54
C ARG A 19 -16.68 -3.58 -6.98
N THR A 20 -17.44 -4.08 -6.02
CA THR A 20 -18.70 -4.83 -6.27
C THR A 20 -19.94 -3.95 -6.15
N GLY A 21 -19.79 -2.70 -5.71
CA GLY A 21 -20.83 -1.68 -5.67
C GLY A 21 -20.24 -0.30 -5.43
N THR A 22 -21.06 0.72 -5.14
CA THR A 22 -20.58 2.10 -4.97
C THR A 22 -19.48 2.20 -3.90
N TYR A 23 -19.72 1.62 -2.72
CA TYR A 23 -18.75 1.50 -1.63
C TYR A 23 -18.71 0.07 -1.09
N ASN A 24 -18.73 -0.91 -2.00
CA ASN A 24 -18.60 -2.33 -1.66
C ASN A 24 -17.47 -2.91 -2.47
N GLY A 25 -16.74 -3.86 -1.88
CA GLY A 25 -15.58 -4.46 -2.51
C GLY A 25 -15.23 -5.83 -1.94
N GLN A 26 -14.20 -6.42 -2.53
CA GLN A 26 -13.63 -7.67 -2.04
C GLN A 26 -12.12 -7.64 -2.16
N VAL A 27 -11.44 -8.34 -1.25
CA VAL A 27 -10.05 -8.76 -1.43
C VAL A 27 -10.09 -10.25 -1.77
N MET A 28 -9.62 -10.60 -2.96
CA MET A 28 -9.55 -11.98 -3.45
C MET A 28 -8.09 -12.40 -3.53
N ILE A 29 -7.76 -13.55 -2.95
CA ILE A 29 -6.40 -14.07 -2.86
C ILE A 29 -6.32 -15.34 -3.70
N PHE A 30 -5.39 -15.34 -4.65
CA PHE A 30 -5.17 -16.45 -5.54
C PHE A 30 -3.73 -16.93 -5.43
N SER A 31 -3.52 -18.23 -5.23
CA SER A 31 -2.18 -18.79 -5.32
C SER A 31 -1.91 -19.56 -6.60
N ARG A 32 -0.63 -19.61 -6.93
CA ARG A 32 -0.12 -20.43 -8.03
C ARG A 32 -0.02 -21.89 -7.57
N LYS A 33 -0.72 -22.80 -8.25
CA LYS A 33 -0.77 -24.23 -7.83
C LYS A 33 0.48 -25.01 -8.26
N ASP A 34 1.05 -24.70 -9.42
CA ASP A 34 2.12 -25.48 -10.05
C ASP A 34 3.04 -24.57 -10.92
N SER A 35 3.85 -25.17 -11.79
CA SER A 35 4.68 -24.42 -12.75
C SER A 35 3.88 -23.78 -13.90
N SER A 36 2.58 -24.02 -14.05
CA SER A 36 1.80 -23.65 -15.25
C SER A 36 1.24 -22.22 -15.29
N PHE A 37 1.66 -21.30 -14.39
CA PHE A 37 1.10 -19.94 -14.27
C PHE A 37 -0.44 -19.90 -14.12
N VAL A 38 -1.04 -20.99 -13.65
CA VAL A 38 -2.47 -21.06 -13.34
C VAL A 38 -2.71 -20.66 -11.89
N TYR A 39 -3.53 -19.63 -11.69
CA TYR A 39 -3.96 -19.12 -10.39
C TYR A 39 -5.35 -19.67 -10.02
N ARG A 40 -5.54 -20.04 -8.76
CA ARG A 40 -6.85 -20.45 -8.22
C ARG A 40 -7.18 -19.61 -7.01
N LEU A 41 -8.47 -19.30 -6.86
CA LEU A 41 -8.97 -18.56 -5.70
C LEU A 41 -8.83 -19.45 -4.47
N ASP A 42 -8.04 -19.00 -3.50
CA ASP A 42 -7.91 -19.68 -2.20
C ASP A 42 -8.85 -19.07 -1.18
N GLU A 43 -8.93 -17.73 -1.16
CA GLU A 43 -9.68 -17.01 -0.15
C GLU A 43 -10.28 -15.71 -0.69
N LYS A 44 -11.39 -15.27 -0.09
CA LYS A 44 -12.00 -13.97 -0.35
C LYS A 44 -12.45 -13.30 0.95
N LYS A 45 -12.31 -11.99 1.01
CA LYS A 45 -12.84 -11.12 2.08
C LYS A 45 -13.83 -10.15 1.49
N THR A 46 -15.06 -10.17 1.98
CA THR A 46 -16.10 -9.21 1.58
C THR A 46 -15.98 -7.95 2.43
N ILE A 47 -16.06 -6.79 1.78
CA ILE A 47 -16.04 -5.47 2.41
C ILE A 47 -17.35 -4.76 2.05
N THR A 48 -18.18 -4.48 3.06
CA THR A 48 -19.53 -3.91 2.89
C THR A 48 -19.58 -2.38 2.97
N ASN A 49 -18.48 -1.75 3.38
CA ASN A 49 -18.36 -0.29 3.48
C ASN A 49 -16.96 0.16 3.05
N GLY A 50 -16.61 -0.16 1.81
CA GLY A 50 -15.31 0.13 1.23
C GLY A 50 -15.14 -0.59 -0.11
N SER A 51 -15.10 0.17 -1.20
CA SER A 51 -14.62 -0.38 -2.47
C SER A 51 -13.10 -0.38 -2.50
N VAL A 52 -12.47 -1.48 -2.88
CA VAL A 52 -11.00 -1.58 -2.85
C VAL A 52 -10.41 -0.79 -4.02
N THR A 53 -9.60 0.21 -3.73
CA THR A 53 -8.94 1.08 -4.73
C THR A 53 -7.47 0.75 -4.90
N THR A 54 -6.82 0.23 -3.85
CA THR A 54 -5.40 -0.09 -3.87
C THR A 54 -5.03 -1.16 -2.85
N LEU A 55 -3.89 -1.81 -3.04
CA LEU A 55 -3.42 -2.94 -2.24
C LEU A 55 -1.90 -2.85 -2.07
N ALA A 56 -1.42 -3.22 -0.89
CA ALA A 56 -0.02 -3.56 -0.64
C ALA A 56 0.06 -4.88 0.13
N CYS A 57 1.16 -5.62 -0.09
CA CYS A 57 1.50 -6.77 0.73
C CYS A 57 2.75 -6.44 1.53
N VAL A 58 2.66 -6.51 2.85
CA VAL A 58 3.68 -6.02 3.79
C VAL A 58 3.57 -6.81 5.09
N ASP A 59 4.69 -7.12 5.74
CA ASP A 59 4.69 -7.76 7.06
C ASP A 59 4.47 -6.68 8.12
N VAL A 60 3.21 -6.49 8.53
CA VAL A 60 2.82 -5.39 9.44
C VAL A 60 3.16 -5.73 10.88
N ASN A 61 3.14 -7.00 11.25
CA ASN A 61 3.26 -7.46 12.63
C ASN A 61 4.63 -8.06 12.96
N HIS A 62 5.54 -8.04 11.97
CA HIS A 62 6.92 -8.53 12.08
C HIS A 62 7.01 -10.02 12.40
N ASP A 63 6.05 -10.82 11.95
CA ASP A 63 6.03 -12.27 12.15
C ASP A 63 6.66 -13.07 11.00
N GLY A 64 7.25 -12.36 10.02
CA GLY A 64 7.96 -12.92 8.88
C GLY A 64 7.03 -13.35 7.74
N ARG A 65 5.72 -13.13 7.84
CA ARG A 65 4.75 -13.40 6.79
C ARG A 65 4.23 -12.11 6.21
N LEU A 66 4.09 -12.06 4.89
CA LEU A 66 3.43 -10.94 4.24
C LEU A 66 1.93 -10.99 4.54
N ASP A 67 1.44 -9.86 5.02
CA ASP A 67 0.03 -9.57 5.20
C ASP A 67 -0.52 -8.78 4.00
N ILE A 68 -1.79 -8.36 4.07
CA ILE A 68 -2.43 -7.52 3.05
C ILE A 68 -2.98 -6.25 3.70
N VAL A 69 -2.62 -5.10 3.14
CA VAL A 69 -3.28 -3.82 3.44
C VAL A 69 -4.09 -3.38 2.23
N ALA A 70 -5.39 -3.15 2.43
CA ALA A 70 -6.31 -2.71 1.40
C ALA A 70 -6.71 -1.24 1.62
N GLY A 71 -6.39 -0.39 0.65
CA GLY A 71 -6.96 0.95 0.58
C GLY A 71 -8.37 0.88 0.02
N THR A 72 -9.30 1.51 0.72
CA THR A 72 -10.72 1.47 0.39
C THR A 72 -11.32 2.86 0.31
N GLN A 73 -12.19 3.06 -0.67
CA GLN A 73 -13.04 4.24 -0.76
C GLN A 73 -14.39 3.95 -0.08
N THR A 74 -14.73 4.74 0.93
CA THR A 74 -15.93 4.58 1.77
C THR A 74 -16.97 5.67 1.54
N GLY A 75 -16.64 6.69 0.75
CA GLY A 75 -17.53 7.81 0.41
C GLY A 75 -16.95 8.68 -0.71
N THR A 76 -17.59 9.83 -0.95
CA THR A 76 -17.12 10.81 -1.95
C THR A 76 -15.84 11.55 -1.52
N ALA A 77 -15.51 11.52 -0.24
CA ALA A 77 -14.31 12.12 0.36
C ALA A 77 -13.66 11.24 1.43
N GLY A 78 -14.15 10.01 1.62
CA GLY A 78 -13.75 9.12 2.70
C GLY A 78 -13.02 7.89 2.20
N GLY A 79 -12.07 7.41 2.99
CA GLY A 79 -11.44 6.13 2.76
C GLY A 79 -10.76 5.56 4.00
N ASN A 80 -10.50 4.26 3.98
CA ASN A 80 -9.86 3.54 5.07
C ASN A 80 -8.71 2.69 4.54
N LEU A 81 -7.74 2.39 5.40
CA LEU A 81 -6.78 1.31 5.21
C LEU A 81 -7.22 0.13 6.09
N LEU A 82 -7.49 -1.02 5.47
CA LEU A 82 -7.90 -2.24 6.16
C LEU A 82 -6.72 -3.22 6.19
N TYR A 83 -6.37 -3.70 7.38
CA TYR A 83 -5.28 -4.65 7.58
C TYR A 83 -5.82 -6.07 7.72
N TYR A 84 -5.42 -6.95 6.81
CA TYR A 84 -5.70 -8.37 6.83
C TYR A 84 -4.42 -9.15 7.13
N ARG A 85 -4.35 -9.67 8.35
CA ARG A 85 -3.22 -10.46 8.82
C ARG A 85 -3.23 -11.87 8.26
N ASN A 86 -2.09 -12.35 7.81
CA ASN A 86 -1.84 -13.72 7.39
C ASN A 86 -1.60 -14.62 8.61
N LYS A 87 -2.58 -15.46 8.92
CA LYS A 87 -2.51 -16.48 9.98
C LYS A 87 -2.10 -17.85 9.43
N GLY A 88 -1.98 -17.98 8.11
CA GLY A 88 -1.66 -19.21 7.42
C GLY A 88 -0.16 -19.53 7.44
N THR A 89 0.19 -20.81 7.47
CA THR A 89 1.58 -21.29 7.34
C THR A 89 1.78 -22.01 6.01
N SER A 90 1.04 -23.10 5.77
CA SER A 90 1.06 -23.87 4.51
C SER A 90 -0.14 -23.57 3.60
N VAL A 91 -1.26 -23.16 4.20
CA VAL A 91 -2.48 -22.74 3.52
C VAL A 91 -2.76 -21.30 3.91
N LEU A 92 -3.02 -20.44 2.93
CA LEU A 92 -3.35 -19.04 3.18
C LEU A 92 -4.63 -18.93 4.00
N SER A 93 -4.58 -18.11 5.04
CA SER A 93 -5.72 -17.79 5.88
C SER A 93 -5.56 -16.37 6.41
N PHE A 94 -6.48 -15.49 6.02
CA PHE A 94 -6.42 -14.08 6.38
C PHE A 94 -7.53 -13.71 7.35
N SER A 95 -7.26 -12.85 8.33
CA SER A 95 -8.27 -12.25 9.20
C SER A 95 -8.10 -10.74 9.20
N MET A 96 -9.19 -9.99 9.16
CA MET A 96 -9.11 -8.54 9.41
C MET A 96 -8.66 -8.36 10.86
N ASP A 97 -7.50 -7.73 11.05
CA ASP A 97 -6.89 -7.55 12.38
C ASP A 97 -7.13 -6.11 12.87
N ASP A 98 -7.03 -5.13 11.95
CA ASP A 98 -7.13 -3.71 12.30
C ASP A 98 -7.54 -2.83 11.10
N SER A 99 -7.84 -1.55 11.36
CA SER A 99 -8.07 -0.54 10.33
C SER A 99 -7.82 0.88 10.83
N ILE A 100 -7.45 1.78 9.92
CA ILE A 100 -7.38 3.21 10.17
C ILE A 100 -8.14 4.01 9.13
N THR A 101 -8.64 5.17 9.53
CA THR A 101 -9.18 6.16 8.58
C THR A 101 -8.03 6.81 7.84
N ALA A 102 -8.09 6.77 6.51
CA ALA A 102 -7.12 7.45 5.66
C ALA A 102 -7.42 8.96 5.60
N PRO A 103 -6.42 9.81 5.30
CA PRO A 103 -6.63 11.27 5.15
C PRO A 103 -7.58 11.67 4.00
N GLY A 104 -7.91 10.73 3.13
CA GLY A 104 -8.89 10.87 2.04
C GLY A 104 -9.10 9.54 1.35
N ILE A 105 -9.38 9.56 0.05
CA ILE A 105 -9.53 8.35 -0.77
C ILE A 105 -8.13 7.79 -1.11
N PRO A 106 -7.79 6.55 -0.69
CA PRO A 106 -6.55 5.88 -1.08
C PRO A 106 -6.51 5.64 -2.59
N LEU A 107 -5.38 5.92 -3.23
CA LEU A 107 -5.20 5.71 -4.67
C LEU A 107 -4.06 4.75 -4.96
N SER A 108 -2.99 4.81 -4.16
CA SER A 108 -1.81 3.97 -4.35
C SER A 108 -1.17 3.63 -3.01
N LEU A 109 -0.66 2.41 -2.92
CA LEU A 109 0.11 1.92 -1.79
C LEU A 109 1.40 1.30 -2.31
N ALA A 110 2.51 1.55 -1.61
CA ALA A 110 3.78 0.85 -1.81
C ALA A 110 4.36 0.50 -0.44
N ALA A 111 5.10 -0.61 -0.37
CA ALA A 111 5.73 -1.08 0.84
C ALA A 111 7.25 -1.14 0.66
N GLY A 112 8.00 -0.61 1.61
CA GLY A 112 9.47 -0.58 1.60
C GLY A 112 10.00 -0.18 2.97
N ASP A 113 11.25 -0.49 3.26
CA ASP A 113 11.91 -0.02 4.48
C ASP A 113 12.11 1.50 4.38
N LEU A 114 11.32 2.25 5.15
CA LEU A 114 11.35 3.69 5.17
C LEU A 114 12.04 4.24 6.43
N GLY A 115 12.86 3.43 7.10
CA GLY A 115 13.53 3.81 8.34
C GLY A 115 12.80 3.24 9.55
N GLY A 116 13.22 3.65 10.74
CA GLY A 116 12.82 2.97 11.96
C GLY A 116 13.74 1.81 12.31
N SER A 117 13.33 0.99 13.27
CA SER A 117 14.22 0.01 13.92
C SER A 117 13.99 -1.42 13.46
N ASN A 118 12.80 -1.75 12.95
CA ASN A 118 12.47 -3.05 12.39
C ASN A 118 11.18 -2.95 11.58
N GLY A 119 11.23 -3.26 10.28
CA GLY A 119 10.00 -3.47 9.52
C GLY A 119 10.06 -2.94 8.10
N THR A 120 9.06 -3.33 7.34
CA THR A 120 8.74 -2.68 6.07
C THR A 120 7.63 -1.69 6.37
N ASP A 121 7.77 -0.44 5.96
CA ASP A 121 6.77 0.59 6.12
C ASP A 121 5.86 0.67 4.89
N MET A 122 4.93 1.62 4.92
CA MET A 122 3.99 1.82 3.82
C MET A 122 3.89 3.28 3.42
N VAL A 123 3.83 3.54 2.11
CA VAL A 123 3.50 4.86 1.54
C VAL A 123 2.11 4.81 0.94
N LEU A 124 1.32 5.83 1.25
CA LEU A 124 0.00 6.08 0.69
C LEU A 124 0.03 7.32 -0.18
N GLY A 125 -0.37 7.17 -1.45
CA GLY A 125 -0.84 8.28 -2.27
C GLY A 125 -2.37 8.38 -2.21
N TRP A 126 -2.90 9.58 -1.97
CA TRP A 126 -4.33 9.78 -1.74
C TRP A 126 -4.86 11.07 -2.39
N ARG A 127 -6.20 11.21 -2.40
CA ARG A 127 -6.91 12.45 -2.77
C ARG A 127 -8.00 12.81 -1.78
N THR A 128 -8.30 14.10 -1.64
CA THR A 128 -9.32 14.59 -0.70
C THR A 128 -10.73 14.12 -1.06
N ASN A 129 -11.10 14.13 -2.35
CA ASN A 129 -12.42 13.72 -2.80
C ASN A 129 -12.44 13.26 -4.28
N GLU A 130 -13.60 12.82 -4.76
CA GLU A 130 -13.75 12.24 -6.10
C GLU A 130 -13.48 13.20 -7.26
N THR A 131 -13.64 14.51 -7.05
CA THR A 131 -13.68 15.52 -8.12
C THR A 131 -12.49 16.47 -8.13
N SER A 132 -11.74 16.57 -7.03
CA SER A 132 -10.58 17.46 -6.91
C SER A 132 -9.25 16.75 -7.16
N TYR A 133 -8.24 17.56 -7.46
CA TYR A 133 -6.83 17.17 -7.53
C TYR A 133 -6.07 17.50 -6.25
N ASN A 134 -6.78 17.73 -5.13
CA ASN A 134 -6.18 17.91 -3.82
C ASN A 134 -5.91 16.53 -3.21
N GLY A 135 -4.84 16.40 -2.45
CA GLY A 135 -4.42 15.13 -1.87
C GLY A 135 -3.07 15.25 -1.19
N GLY A 136 -2.31 14.16 -1.21
CA GLY A 136 -0.97 14.16 -0.70
C GLY A 136 -0.35 12.77 -0.70
N VAL A 137 0.80 12.69 -0.03
CA VAL A 137 1.54 11.46 0.23
C VAL A 137 1.69 11.31 1.74
N THR A 138 1.56 10.10 2.26
CA THR A 138 1.70 9.82 3.70
C THR A 138 2.47 8.52 3.89
N ILE A 139 3.53 8.56 4.70
CA ILE A 139 4.22 7.37 5.19
C ILE A 139 3.51 6.90 6.45
N TYR A 140 3.32 5.59 6.59
CA TYR A 140 2.94 4.91 7.82
C TYR A 140 4.11 4.05 8.26
N TYR A 141 4.78 4.46 9.33
CA TYR A 141 5.85 3.68 9.94
C TYR A 141 5.27 2.52 10.74
N LEU A 142 5.60 1.28 10.37
CA LEU A 142 5.00 0.08 10.93
C LEU A 142 5.79 -0.53 12.10
N ASP A 143 6.79 0.20 12.61
CA ASP A 143 7.65 -0.20 13.74
C ASP A 143 6.90 -0.77 14.96
N SER A 144 5.66 -0.35 15.20
CA SER A 144 4.84 -0.81 16.34
C SER A 144 4.25 -2.21 16.16
N GLY A 145 4.40 -2.84 14.98
CA GLY A 145 3.85 -4.17 14.70
C GLY A 145 2.34 -4.17 14.46
N ASN A 146 1.72 -3.02 14.19
CA ASN A 146 0.29 -2.87 13.92
C ASN A 146 -0.01 -1.59 13.11
N LEU A 147 -1.22 -1.52 12.54
CA LEU A 147 -1.60 -0.40 11.67
C LEU A 147 -2.11 0.83 12.45
N THR A 148 -2.86 0.66 13.55
CA THR A 148 -3.37 1.78 14.35
C THR A 148 -2.31 2.57 15.11
N GLY A 149 -1.25 1.91 15.55
CA GLY A 149 -0.08 2.49 16.19
C GLY A 149 0.97 3.01 15.21
N ALA A 150 0.72 2.91 13.90
CA ALA A 150 1.64 3.39 12.90
C ALA A 150 1.79 4.92 12.96
N ALA A 151 3.04 5.41 13.00
CA ALA A 151 3.28 6.84 12.95
C ALA A 151 3.05 7.34 11.52
N ALA A 152 2.08 8.23 11.33
CA ALA A 152 1.75 8.82 10.03
C ALA A 152 2.52 10.12 9.80
N VAL A 153 3.28 10.22 8.71
CA VAL A 153 4.11 11.40 8.38
C VAL A 153 3.93 11.79 6.92
N ASP A 154 3.78 13.09 6.65
CA ASP A 154 3.91 13.63 5.30
C ASP A 154 5.40 13.82 4.95
N PRO A 155 5.97 13.06 4.00
CA PRO A 155 7.39 13.16 3.65
C PRO A 155 7.76 14.49 3.00
N SER A 156 6.78 15.27 2.56
CA SER A 156 6.97 16.57 1.91
C SER A 156 6.94 17.75 2.88
N GLY A 157 6.64 17.52 4.16
CA GLY A 157 6.45 18.59 5.14
C GLY A 157 5.32 19.56 4.78
N GLY A 158 4.26 19.09 4.13
CA GLY A 158 3.10 19.88 3.73
C GLY A 158 3.19 20.53 2.34
N THR A 159 4.26 20.26 1.57
CA THR A 159 4.45 20.88 0.25
C THR A 159 3.73 20.15 -0.88
N VAL A 160 3.50 18.84 -0.75
CA VAL A 160 2.72 18.04 -1.71
C VAL A 160 1.27 17.98 -1.27
N THR A 161 0.46 18.89 -1.81
CA THR A 161 -0.97 19.06 -1.49
C THR A 161 -1.89 18.55 -2.60
N ASN A 162 -1.32 17.90 -3.61
CA ASN A 162 -2.03 17.41 -4.79
C ASN A 162 -2.21 15.89 -4.77
N MET A 163 -3.22 15.42 -5.50
CA MET A 163 -3.55 14.02 -5.68
C MET A 163 -2.31 13.22 -6.09
N ALA A 164 -2.04 12.11 -5.39
CA ALA A 164 -0.99 11.17 -5.70
C ALA A 164 -1.57 9.82 -6.18
N PRO A 165 -1.88 9.66 -7.49
CA PRO A 165 -2.45 8.42 -8.00
C PRO A 165 -1.47 7.24 -8.05
N ALA A 166 -0.17 7.50 -7.97
CA ALA A 166 0.86 6.47 -8.04
C ALA A 166 2.00 6.78 -7.08
N VAL A 167 2.38 5.79 -6.29
CA VAL A 167 3.58 5.80 -5.47
C VAL A 167 4.38 4.52 -5.73
N THR A 168 5.69 4.60 -5.61
CA THR A 168 6.59 3.46 -5.63
C THR A 168 7.79 3.74 -4.74
N VAL A 169 8.48 2.68 -4.35
CA VAL A 169 9.68 2.75 -3.51
C VAL A 169 10.82 2.00 -4.19
N ASN A 170 12.00 2.60 -4.22
CA ASN A 170 13.23 2.01 -4.76
C ASN A 170 14.42 2.89 -4.39
N ASN A 171 15.64 2.47 -4.71
CA ASN A 171 16.80 3.36 -4.70
C ASN A 171 16.74 4.31 -5.92
N PHE A 172 16.46 5.58 -5.68
CA PHE A 172 16.42 6.65 -6.69
C PHE A 172 17.64 7.58 -6.62
N ASN A 173 18.69 7.20 -5.88
CA ASN A 173 19.93 7.96 -5.70
C ASN A 173 20.88 8.00 -6.92
N TYR A 174 20.47 7.49 -8.08
CA TYR A 174 21.36 7.45 -9.25
C TYR A 174 21.74 8.85 -9.71
N GLY A 175 23.04 9.16 -9.70
CA GLY A 175 23.58 10.43 -10.19
C GLY A 175 23.51 11.60 -9.20
N VAL A 176 23.06 11.37 -7.96
CA VAL A 176 23.09 12.38 -6.89
C VAL A 176 24.55 12.70 -6.53
N LYS A 177 24.87 14.00 -6.36
CA LYS A 177 26.21 14.47 -5.97
C LYS A 177 26.13 15.36 -4.72
N PRO A 178 26.90 15.06 -3.65
CA PRO A 178 27.75 13.87 -3.49
C PRO A 178 26.93 12.57 -3.47
N ALA A 179 27.55 11.45 -3.85
CA ALA A 179 26.88 10.15 -3.78
C ALA A 179 26.56 9.82 -2.31
N PRO A 180 25.35 9.36 -1.99
CA PRO A 180 25.01 8.98 -0.64
C PRO A 180 25.86 7.80 -0.17
N PRO A 181 26.16 7.71 1.15
CA PRO A 181 26.93 6.61 1.69
C PRO A 181 26.18 5.28 1.55
N TYR A 182 26.93 4.20 1.30
CA TYR A 182 26.39 2.84 1.30
C TYR A 182 26.22 2.33 2.75
N PRO A 183 25.16 1.56 3.07
CA PRO A 183 24.06 1.13 2.19
C PRO A 183 23.08 2.26 1.88
N TYR A 184 22.57 2.29 0.63
CA TYR A 184 21.56 3.27 0.23
C TYR A 184 20.25 2.98 0.95
N GLN A 185 19.60 4.04 1.44
CA GLN A 185 18.25 3.95 1.95
C GLN A 185 17.24 3.81 0.81
N THR A 186 16.08 3.23 1.08
CA THR A 186 14.97 3.23 0.12
C THR A 186 14.51 4.67 -0.12
N ASP A 187 14.13 5.04 -1.33
CA ASP A 187 13.54 6.34 -1.64
C ASP A 187 12.08 6.15 -2.06
N ILE A 188 11.34 7.25 -2.12
CA ILE A 188 9.94 7.26 -2.56
C ILE A 188 9.84 8.07 -3.85
N ALA A 189 9.12 7.56 -4.85
CA ALA A 189 8.70 8.33 -6.00
C ALA A 189 7.17 8.38 -6.08
N ALA A 190 6.62 9.58 -6.24
CA ALA A 190 5.19 9.82 -6.34
C ALA A 190 4.86 10.55 -7.64
N GLY A 191 3.96 9.98 -8.43
CA GLY A 191 3.29 10.69 -9.50
C GLY A 191 2.20 11.57 -8.91
N ILE A 192 2.26 12.86 -9.20
CA ILE A 192 1.35 13.89 -8.67
C ILE A 192 0.50 14.47 -9.80
N LYS A 193 -0.78 14.71 -9.54
CA LYS A 193 -1.72 15.35 -10.46
C LYS A 193 -2.31 16.60 -9.83
N SER A 194 -2.11 17.75 -10.49
CA SER A 194 -2.72 19.03 -10.09
C SER A 194 -3.89 19.44 -10.99
N SER A 195 -4.01 18.83 -12.17
CA SER A 195 -5.16 18.98 -13.07
C SER A 195 -5.31 17.73 -13.96
N ALA A 196 -6.31 17.72 -14.83
CA ALA A 196 -6.50 16.63 -15.80
C ALA A 196 -5.27 16.43 -16.69
N THR A 197 -4.63 17.52 -17.10
CA THR A 197 -3.52 17.55 -18.06
C THR A 197 -2.16 17.85 -17.42
N THR A 198 -2.14 18.24 -16.14
CA THR A 198 -0.91 18.66 -15.44
C THR A 198 -0.57 17.68 -14.33
N GLY A 199 0.71 17.28 -14.29
CA GLY A 199 1.25 16.46 -13.21
C GLY A 199 2.76 16.63 -13.08
N ALA A 200 3.32 16.00 -12.06
CA ALA A 200 4.75 15.98 -11.76
C ALA A 200 5.17 14.60 -11.26
N LEU A 201 6.46 14.29 -11.40
CA LEU A 201 7.09 13.22 -10.65
C LEU A 201 7.89 13.87 -9.52
N ILE A 202 7.58 13.51 -8.28
CA ILE A 202 8.33 13.97 -7.10
C ILE A 202 9.07 12.77 -6.52
N VAL A 203 10.35 12.95 -6.22
CA VAL A 203 11.19 11.94 -5.59
C VAL A 203 11.63 12.46 -4.23
N PHE A 204 11.34 11.70 -3.19
CA PHE A 204 11.80 11.93 -1.82
C PHE A 204 13.04 11.08 -1.59
N VAL A 205 14.20 11.73 -1.68
CA VAL A 205 15.51 11.12 -1.55
C VAL A 205 15.97 11.17 -0.11
N ARG A 206 16.54 10.07 0.42
CA ARG A 206 16.87 9.93 1.84
C ARG A 206 18.28 9.41 2.09
#